data_AF-A0AAW5LYD2-F1
#
_entry.id   AF-A0AAW5LYD2-F1
#
_cell.length_a   1.000
_cell.length_b   1.000
_cell.length_c   1.000
_cell.angle_alpha   90.00
_cell.angle_beta   90.00
_cell.angle_gamma   90.00
#
_symmetry.space_group_name_H-M   'P 1'
#
loop_
_entity.id
_entity.type
_entity.pdbx_description
1 polymer ?
#
loop_
_entity_poly.entity_id
_entity_poly.type
_entity_poly.pdbx_seq_one_letter_code
_entity_poly.pdbx_strand_id
1 'polypeptide(L)'
;MIKNSDFGGFLVSNNVINGLRIQYTYREESSISQLNGWTIISEADDASYVSNPDNFTILGATSIAQISPVILEIFSAKYGTDLFWIYENNVHIGFYDLISDREVTIQEILEI
;
A
#
# COMPACT_ATOMS: atom_id res chain seq x y z
N MET A 1 -19.83 -1.68 7.85
CA MET A 1 -18.74 -1.70 8.85
C MET A 1 -17.60 -2.50 8.26
N ILE A 2 -16.37 -1.99 8.28
CA ILE A 2 -15.19 -2.73 7.79
C ILE A 2 -14.88 -3.85 8.79
N LYS A 3 -14.71 -5.08 8.29
CA LYS A 3 -14.41 -6.25 9.09
C LYS A 3 -12.95 -6.66 8.88
N ASN A 4 -12.07 -6.26 9.81
CA ASN A 4 -10.62 -6.45 9.70
C ASN A 4 -10.19 -7.89 9.41
N SER A 5 -10.92 -8.89 9.92
CA SER A 5 -10.61 -10.31 9.68
C SER A 5 -10.63 -10.69 8.21
N ASP A 6 -11.33 -9.94 7.37
CA ASP A 6 -11.50 -10.25 5.95
C ASP A 6 -10.31 -9.74 5.11
N PHE A 7 -9.43 -8.92 5.70
CA PHE A 7 -8.34 -8.26 5.00
C PHE A 7 -6.94 -8.68 5.48
N GLY A 8 -6.81 -9.26 6.68
CA GLY A 8 -5.49 -9.48 7.30
C GLY A 8 -4.77 -8.18 7.65
N GLY A 9 -3.48 -8.31 7.99
CA GLY A 9 -2.62 -7.19 8.37
C GLY A 9 -1.87 -6.59 7.19
N PHE A 10 -1.88 -5.25 7.11
CA PHE A 10 -1.08 -4.45 6.20
C PHE A 10 0.21 -4.03 6.91
N LEU A 11 1.36 -4.11 6.23
CA LEU A 11 2.62 -3.59 6.75
C LEU A 11 2.72 -2.10 6.36
N VAL A 12 2.77 -1.21 7.34
CA VAL A 12 2.68 0.24 7.09
C VAL A 12 3.86 0.95 7.71
N SER A 13 4.54 1.78 6.91
CA SER A 13 5.60 2.64 7.40
C SER A 13 5.11 3.58 8.50
N ASN A 14 5.90 3.73 9.56
CA ASN A 14 5.62 4.66 10.64
C ASN A 14 5.57 6.11 10.14
N ASN A 15 6.27 6.45 9.05
CA ASN A 15 6.18 7.77 8.41
C ASN A 15 4.79 8.03 7.82
N VAL A 16 4.17 7.03 7.18
CA VAL A 16 2.78 7.11 6.69
C VAL A 16 1.81 7.30 7.85
N ILE A 17 2.01 6.56 8.94
CA ILE A 17 1.19 6.68 10.16
C ILE A 17 1.31 8.09 10.77
N ASN A 18 2.49 8.68 10.69
CA ASN A 18 2.77 10.06 11.15
C ASN A 18 2.32 11.15 10.15
N GLY A 19 1.64 10.77 9.07
CA GLY A 19 1.01 11.71 8.13
C GLY A 19 1.87 12.09 6.92
N LEU A 20 3.02 11.45 6.72
CA LEU A 20 3.75 11.61 5.46
C LEU A 20 3.01 10.89 4.33
N ARG A 21 3.10 11.48 3.13
CA ARG A 21 2.35 11.04 1.97
C ARG A 21 2.82 9.65 1.54
N ILE A 22 1.86 8.77 1.23
CA ILE A 22 2.14 7.47 0.60
C ILE A 22 2.76 7.72 -0.78
N GLN A 23 3.92 7.16 -1.06
CA GLN A 23 4.54 7.30 -2.38
C GLN A 23 4.44 6.01 -3.18
N TYR A 24 4.40 4.89 -2.48
CA TYR A 24 4.62 3.58 -3.08
C TYR A 24 3.94 2.50 -2.24
N THR A 25 3.37 1.52 -2.93
CA THR A 25 2.77 0.34 -2.30
C THR A 25 3.01 -0.87 -3.19
N TYR A 26 3.28 -2.00 -2.57
CA TYR A 26 3.50 -3.25 -3.28
C TYR A 26 2.88 -4.43 -2.53
N ARG A 27 2.63 -5.52 -3.26
CA ARG A 27 2.01 -6.72 -2.71
C ARG A 27 2.86 -7.96 -2.97
N GLU A 28 3.40 -8.54 -1.93
CA GLU A 28 4.22 -9.76 -2.00
C GLU A 28 3.68 -10.88 -1.12
N GLU A 29 4.01 -12.13 -1.44
CA GLU A 29 3.68 -13.24 -0.56
C GLU A 29 4.43 -13.12 0.77
N SER A 30 3.74 -13.38 1.88
CA SER A 30 4.34 -13.39 3.21
C SER A 30 4.32 -14.79 3.81
N SER A 31 5.42 -15.17 4.48
CA SER A 31 5.47 -16.37 5.30
C SER A 31 4.69 -16.23 6.61
N ILE A 32 4.30 -15.00 6.98
CA ILE A 32 3.50 -14.69 8.16
C ILE A 32 2.03 -14.71 7.76
N SER A 33 1.29 -15.73 8.21
CA SER A 33 -0.10 -15.97 7.78
C SER A 33 -1.09 -14.87 8.15
N GLN A 34 -0.76 -14.01 9.11
CA GLN A 34 -1.58 -12.86 9.48
C GLN A 34 -1.43 -11.68 8.52
N LEU A 35 -0.36 -11.63 7.71
CA LEU A 35 -0.12 -10.57 6.75
C LEU A 35 -0.80 -10.86 5.42
N ASN A 36 -1.28 -9.81 4.76
CA ASN A 36 -2.01 -9.90 3.49
C ASN A 36 -1.13 -9.61 2.26
N GLY A 37 0.14 -9.31 2.50
CA GLY A 37 1.17 -9.02 1.50
C GLY A 37 1.34 -7.55 1.16
N TRP A 38 0.40 -6.67 1.51
CA TRP A 38 0.51 -5.24 1.22
C TRP A 38 1.52 -4.56 2.15
N THR A 39 2.48 -3.88 1.53
CA THR A 39 3.40 -2.96 2.20
C THR A 39 3.20 -1.55 1.66
N ILE A 40 3.04 -0.58 2.56
CA ILE A 40 2.71 0.82 2.25
C ILE A 40 3.81 1.72 2.81
N ILE A 41 4.49 2.48 1.94
CA ILE A 41 5.62 3.34 2.31
C ILE A 41 5.43 4.79 1.88
N SER A 42 6.12 5.67 2.59
CA SER A 42 6.05 7.12 2.40
C SER A 42 7.08 7.62 1.39
N GLU A 43 6.91 8.87 0.94
CA GLU A 43 7.88 9.56 0.09
C GLU A 43 9.25 9.80 0.74
N ALA A 44 9.33 9.70 2.08
CA ALA A 44 10.57 9.87 2.83
C ALA A 44 11.30 8.54 3.12
N ASP A 45 10.71 7.40 2.72
CA ASP A 45 11.23 6.08 3.08
C ASP A 45 12.27 5.62 2.05
N ASP A 46 13.53 5.93 2.31
CA ASP A 46 14.63 5.42 1.50
C ASP A 46 14.91 3.93 1.78
N ALA A 47 15.82 3.33 1.00
CA ALA A 47 16.18 1.92 1.14
C ALA A 47 16.70 1.56 2.55
N SER A 48 17.37 2.48 3.24
CA SER A 48 17.85 2.24 4.60
C SER A 48 16.70 2.20 5.59
N TYR A 49 15.71 3.10 5.44
CA TYR A 49 14.51 3.14 6.25
C TYR A 49 13.66 1.88 6.05
N VAL A 50 13.43 1.48 4.79
CA VAL A 50 12.65 0.30 4.43
C VAL A 50 13.30 -1.00 4.93
N SER A 51 14.63 -1.05 4.99
CA SER A 51 15.35 -2.24 5.46
C SER A 51 15.24 -2.52 6.97
N ASN A 52 14.74 -1.56 7.76
CA ASN A 52 14.61 -1.72 9.20
C ASN A 52 13.16 -2.07 9.59
N PRO A 53 12.89 -3.29 10.10
CA PRO A 53 11.53 -3.70 10.47
C PRO A 53 10.91 -2.86 11.60
N ASP A 54 11.71 -2.23 12.47
CA ASP A 54 11.20 -1.37 13.55
C ASP A 54 10.54 -0.09 13.02
N ASN A 55 10.76 0.24 11.75
CA ASN A 55 10.15 1.37 11.07
C ASN A 55 8.73 1.08 10.55
N PHE A 56 8.21 -0.13 10.78
CA PHE A 56 6.90 -0.55 10.29
C PHE A 56 5.98 -0.99 11.43
N THR A 57 4.69 -0.77 11.20
CA THR A 57 3.61 -1.21 12.07
C THR A 57 2.58 -1.99 11.26
N ILE A 58 2.06 -3.08 11.85
CA ILE A 58 0.97 -3.85 11.24
C ILE A 58 -0.36 -3.18 11.58
N LEU A 59 -1.12 -2.79 10.56
CA LEU A 59 -2.44 -2.18 10.70
C LEU A 59 -3.55 -3.05 10.09
N GLY A 60 -4.77 -2.90 10.61
CA GLY A 60 -5.97 -3.52 10.04
C GLY A 60 -6.70 -2.58 9.07
N ALA A 61 -7.61 -3.14 8.28
CA ALA A 61 -8.37 -2.40 7.25
C ALA A 61 -9.12 -1.16 7.76
N THR A 62 -9.64 -1.17 8.99
CA THR A 62 -10.27 0.03 9.59
C THR A 62 -9.29 1.20 9.69
N SER A 63 -8.05 0.96 10.12
CA SER A 63 -7.02 2.00 10.20
C SER A 63 -6.56 2.42 8.81
N ILE A 64 -6.40 1.46 7.89
CA ILE A 64 -6.07 1.76 6.49
C ILE A 64 -7.13 2.66 5.85
N ALA A 65 -8.41 2.40 6.07
CA ALA A 65 -9.49 3.25 5.54
C ALA A 65 -9.45 4.69 6.05
N GLN A 66 -8.86 4.93 7.23
CA GLN A 66 -8.65 6.28 7.77
C GLN A 66 -7.42 6.96 7.16
N ILE A 67 -6.38 6.20 6.82
CA ILE A 67 -5.16 6.70 6.18
C ILE A 67 -5.39 6.96 4.69
N SER A 68 -5.81 5.93 3.96
CA SER A 68 -6.11 6.00 2.53
C SER A 68 -7.09 4.88 2.15
N PRO A 69 -8.39 5.19 1.94
CA PRO A 69 -9.40 4.18 1.59
C PRO A 69 -9.13 3.51 0.22
N VAL A 70 -8.40 4.18 -0.68
CA VAL A 70 -8.06 3.64 -2.01
C VAL A 70 -7.25 2.34 -1.93
N ILE A 71 -6.45 2.14 -0.87
CA ILE A 71 -5.75 0.87 -0.65
C ILE A 71 -6.74 -0.31 -0.59
N LEU A 72 -7.94 -0.10 -0.03
CA LEU A 72 -8.95 -1.15 0.05
C LEU A 72 -9.63 -1.41 -1.31
N GLU A 73 -9.63 -0.43 -2.21
CA GLU A 73 -10.18 -0.58 -3.57
C GLU A 73 -9.27 -1.46 -4.43
N ILE A 74 -7.95 -1.38 -4.23
CA ILE A 74 -6.97 -2.23 -4.91
C ILE A 74 -6.65 -3.51 -4.12
N PHE A 75 -7.34 -3.78 -3.00
CA PHE A 75 -6.95 -4.85 -2.07
C PHE A 75 -6.81 -6.23 -2.73
N SER A 76 -7.65 -6.55 -3.73
CA SER A 76 -7.64 -7.84 -4.43
C SER A 76 -6.63 -7.93 -5.58
N ALA A 77 -5.79 -6.91 -5.81
CA ALA A 77 -4.73 -6.96 -6.82
C ALA A 77 -3.77 -8.13 -6.56
N LYS A 78 -3.23 -8.75 -7.62
CA LYS A 78 -2.44 -9.98 -7.47
C LYS A 78 -1.14 -9.75 -6.72
N TYR A 79 -0.57 -10.81 -6.17
CA TYR A 79 0.82 -10.77 -5.70
C TYR A 79 1.76 -10.45 -6.88
N GLY A 80 2.78 -9.64 -6.62
CA GLY A 80 3.62 -9.00 -7.63
C GLY A 80 3.13 -7.62 -8.07
N THR A 81 2.00 -7.13 -7.53
CA THR A 81 1.55 -5.75 -7.78
C THR A 81 2.55 -4.76 -7.19
N ASP A 82 2.93 -3.76 -7.98
CA ASP A 82 4.00 -2.82 -7.67
C ASP A 82 3.61 -1.42 -8.19
N LEU A 83 3.20 -0.51 -7.29
CA LEU A 83 2.52 0.72 -7.66
C LEU A 83 3.16 1.96 -7.03
N PHE A 84 3.48 2.92 -7.89
CA PHE A 84 3.79 4.28 -7.50
C PHE A 84 2.53 5.15 -7.50
N TRP A 85 2.36 5.96 -6.46
CA TRP A 85 1.21 6.85 -6.30
C TRP A 85 1.47 8.18 -7.01
N ILE A 86 0.55 8.57 -7.90
CA ILE A 86 0.62 9.81 -8.66
C ILE A 86 -0.23 10.87 -7.94
N TYR A 87 0.36 12.06 -7.80
CA TYR A 87 -0.28 13.20 -7.16
C TYR A 87 -0.23 14.44 -8.03
N GLU A 88 -1.32 15.19 -8.03
CA GLU A 88 -1.38 16.55 -8.57
C GLU A 88 -1.90 17.50 -7.49
N ASN A 89 -1.17 18.58 -7.21
CA ASN A 89 -1.50 19.54 -6.15
C ASN A 89 -1.80 18.87 -4.78
N ASN A 90 -1.00 17.86 -4.41
CA ASN A 90 -1.15 17.03 -3.19
C ASN A 90 -2.44 16.18 -3.13
N VAL A 91 -3.15 16.03 -4.24
CA VAL A 91 -4.30 15.13 -4.36
C VAL A 91 -3.87 13.87 -5.10
N HIS A 92 -4.17 12.70 -4.55
CA HIS A 92 -3.94 11.43 -5.23
C HIS A 92 -4.86 11.33 -6.45
N ILE A 93 -4.28 11.14 -7.64
CA ILE A 93 -5.02 11.10 -8.91
C ILE A 93 -4.94 9.76 -9.65
N GLY A 94 -4.04 8.87 -9.25
CA GLY A 94 -3.89 7.57 -9.91
C GLY A 94 -2.58 6.88 -9.58
N PHE A 95 -2.28 5.84 -10.35
CA PHE A 95 -1.14 4.96 -10.12
C PHE A 95 -0.31 4.81 -11.37
N TYR A 96 0.99 4.64 -11.17
CA TYR A 96 1.92 4.12 -12.17
C TYR A 96 2.33 2.71 -11.75
N ASP A 97 2.07 1.72 -12.59
CA ASP A 97 2.48 0.34 -12.37
C ASP A 97 3.92 0.15 -12.84
N LEU A 98 4.81 -0.22 -11.92
CA LEU A 98 6.22 -0.44 -12.23
C LEU A 98 6.45 -1.74 -13.01
N ILE A 99 5.52 -2.70 -12.97
CA ILE A 99 5.66 -3.96 -13.72
C ILE A 99 5.33 -3.75 -15.19
N SER A 100 4.21 -3.10 -15.50
CA SER A 100 3.81 -2.82 -16.89
C SER A 100 4.35 -1.50 -17.43
N ASP A 101 5.07 -0.73 -16.61
CA ASP A 101 5.74 0.53 -16.94
C ASP A 101 4.80 1.55 -17.59
N ARG A 102 3.65 1.79 -16.95
CA ARG A 102 2.63 2.75 -17.41
C ARG A 102 1.69 3.19 -16.30
N GLU A 103 0.95 4.27 -16.56
CA GLU A 103 -0.21 4.63 -15.74
C GLU A 103 -1.32 3.58 -15.88
N VAL A 104 -1.98 3.31 -14.76
CA VAL A 104 -3.06 2.32 -14.64
C VAL A 104 -4.22 2.86 -13.79
N THR A 105 -5.42 2.46 -14.16
CA THR A 105 -6.63 2.65 -13.35
C THR A 105 -6.77 1.55 -12.30
N ILE A 106 -7.62 1.77 -11.29
CA ILE A 106 -7.96 0.74 -10.29
C ILE A 106 -8.51 -0.52 -10.96
N GLN A 107 -9.34 -0.38 -12.00
CA GLN A 107 -9.88 -1.53 -12.70
C GLN A 107 -8.78 -2.37 -13.36
N GLU A 108 -7.82 -1.72 -14.02
CA GLU A 108 -6.69 -2.43 -14.63
C GLU A 108 -5.82 -3.13 -13.57
N ILE A 109 -5.54 -2.47 -12.44
CA ILE A 109 -4.79 -3.08 -11.31
C ILE A 109 -5.44 -4.38 -10.85
N LEU A 110 -6.76 -4.48 -10.87
CA LEU A 110 -7.51 -5.66 -10.43
C LEU A 110 -7.58 -6.77 -11.49
N GLU A 111 -7.27 -6.47 -12.75
CA GLU A 111 -7.36 -7.41 -13.88
C GLU A 111 -6.00 -8.02 -14.25
N ILE A 112 -4.89 -7.31 -13.99
CA ILE A 112 -3.50 -7.75 -14.21
C ILE A 112 -3.19 -9.00 -13.39
#